data_AF-A0A660M910-F1
#
_entry.id   AF-A0A660M910-F1
#
_cell.length_a   1.000
_cell.length_b   1.000
_cell.length_c   1.000
_cell.angle_alpha   90.00
_cell.angle_beta   90.00
_cell.angle_gamma   90.00
#
_symmetry.space_group_name_H-M   'P 1'
#
loop_
_entity.id
_entity.type
_entity.pdbx_description
1 polymer ?
#
loop_
_entity_poly.entity_id
_entity_poly.type
_entity_poly.pdbx_seq_one_letter_code
_entity_poly.pdbx_strand_id
1 'polypeptide(L)' 'DMVKTGAVVVDAGTASEGDVIVGDVDPSVRERSDVTLTPEKGGVGPLTIAVMIDHVIQAAQATVESSKN' A
#
# COMPACT_ATOMS: atom_id res chain seq x y z
N ASP A 1 20.73 -3.05 11.31
CA ASP A 1 19.60 -2.77 12.23
C ASP A 1 18.71 -1.71 11.60
N MET A 2 17.80 -2.12 10.70
CA MET A 2 17.03 -1.19 9.84
C MET A 2 15.65 -0.86 10.42
N VAL A 3 15.13 -1.72 11.30
CA VAL A 3 13.76 -1.63 11.83
C VAL A 3 13.83 -1.52 13.36
N LYS A 4 13.48 -0.33 13.87
CA LYS A 4 13.46 -0.02 15.29
C LYS A 4 12.35 -0.78 16.02
N THR A 5 12.52 -0.99 17.32
CA THR A 5 11.45 -1.48 18.20
C THR A 5 10.27 -0.52 18.21
N GLY A 6 9.06 -1.05 18.10
CA GLY A 6 7.81 -0.28 18.03
C GLY A 6 7.54 0.35 16.66
N ALA A 7 8.31 0.03 15.62
CA ALA A 7 8.10 0.62 14.31
C ALA A 7 6.78 0.18 13.67
N VAL A 8 6.15 1.10 12.94
CA VAL A 8 5.12 0.80 11.96
C VAL A 8 5.80 0.68 10.60
N VAL A 9 5.65 -0.48 9.97
CA VAL A 9 6.26 -0.81 8.69
C VAL A 9 5.16 -0.95 7.65
N VAL A 10 5.32 -0.26 6.53
CA VAL A 10 4.39 -0.31 5.39
C VAL A 10 5.12 -0.98 4.25
N ASP A 11 4.76 -2.22 3.96
CA ASP A 11 5.27 -3.00 2.84
C ASP A 11 4.37 -2.76 1.62
N ALA A 12 4.90 -2.00 0.66
CA ALA A 12 4.26 -1.68 -0.61
C ALA A 12 4.79 -2.54 -1.77
N GLY A 13 5.75 -3.44 -1.50
CA GLY A 13 6.31 -4.35 -2.47
C GLY A 13 5.27 -5.38 -2.90
N THR A 14 5.22 -5.66 -4.20
CA THR A 14 4.39 -6.73 -4.76
C THR A 14 5.12 -7.28 -5.98
N ALA A 15 6.09 -8.14 -5.74
CA ALA A 15 6.65 -9.00 -6.78
C ALA A 15 5.86 -10.32 -6.80
N SER A 16 5.59 -10.85 -7.99
CA SER A 16 5.03 -12.20 -8.15
C SER A 16 6.12 -13.07 -8.77
N GLU A 17 6.58 -14.07 -8.03
CA GLU A 17 7.46 -15.12 -8.53
C GLU A 17 6.77 -16.46 -8.35
N GLY A 18 6.38 -17.10 -9.45
CA GLY A 18 5.81 -18.46 -9.43
C GLY A 18 4.63 -18.64 -8.46
N ASP A 19 3.62 -17.77 -8.55
CA ASP A 19 2.41 -17.74 -7.71
C ASP A 19 2.60 -17.30 -6.24
N VAL A 20 3.83 -16.96 -5.83
CA VAL A 20 4.11 -16.39 -4.51
C VAL A 20 4.23 -14.87 -4.62
N ILE A 21 3.46 -14.17 -3.80
CA ILE A 21 3.59 -12.72 -3.63
C ILE A 21 4.71 -12.46 -2.63
N VAL A 22 5.74 -11.74 -3.06
CA VAL A 22 6.88 -11.35 -2.23
C VAL A 22 6.87 -9.82 -2.09
N GLY A 23 6.93 -9.35 -0.84
CA GLY A 23 7.05 -7.94 -0.50
C GLY A 23 8.50 -7.47 -0.40
N ASP A 24 8.70 -6.19 -0.08
CA ASP A 24 10.05 -5.59 0.03
C ASP A 24 10.70 -5.88 1.39
N VAL A 25 9.92 -6.37 2.34
CA VAL A 25 10.34 -6.60 3.73
C VAL A 25 10.83 -8.03 3.92
N ASP A 26 11.97 -8.18 4.60
CA ASP A 26 12.52 -9.48 4.97
C ASP A 26 11.51 -10.29 5.82
N PRO A 27 11.29 -11.59 5.53
CA PRO A 27 10.34 -12.43 6.26
C PRO A 27 10.55 -12.44 7.78
N SER A 28 11.79 -12.31 8.27
CA SER A 28 12.09 -12.26 9.70
C SER A 28 11.45 -11.07 10.42
N VAL A 29 11.16 -9.97 9.71
CA VAL A 29 10.47 -8.80 10.27
C VAL A 29 8.99 -9.09 10.49
N ARG A 30 8.39 -10.02 9.72
CA ARG A 30 6.99 -10.44 9.88
C ARG A 30 6.78 -11.28 11.14
N GLU A 31 7.82 -11.95 11.62
CA GLU A 31 7.79 -12.77 12.85
C GLU A 31 7.97 -11.94 14.13
N ARG A 32 8.35 -10.67 14.00
CA ARG A 32 8.60 -9.78 15.15
C ARG A 32 7.30 -9.34 15.81
N SER A 33 7.21 -9.53 17.13
CA SER A 33 6.06 -9.09 17.94
C SER A 33 6.12 -7.61 18.34
N ASP A 34 7.26 -6.95 18.13
CA ASP A 34 7.49 -5.57 18.54
C ASP A 34 7.25 -4.55 17.42
N VAL A 35 6.69 -4.96 16.28
CA VAL A 35 6.40 -4.09 15.14
C VAL A 35 4.94 -4.24 14.70
N THR A 36 4.42 -3.20 14.05
CA THR A 36 3.14 -3.26 13.33
C THR A 36 3.45 -3.23 11.84
N LEU A 37 2.94 -4.20 11.07
CA LEU A 37 3.29 -4.36 9.66
C LEU A 37 2.04 -4.57 8.82
N THR A 38 2.04 -4.05 7.59
CA THR A 38 0.96 -4.32 6.63
C THR A 38 0.86 -5.81 6.26
N PRO A 39 -0.36 -6.34 6.11
CA PRO A 39 -0.53 -7.73 5.70
C PRO A 39 -0.07 -7.93 4.25
N GLU A 40 0.45 -9.12 3.94
CA GLU A 40 0.91 -9.47 2.58
C GLU A 40 -0.21 -9.40 1.54
N LYS A 41 -1.40 -9.86 1.92
CA LYS A 41 -2.62 -9.77 1.10
C LYS A 41 -3.62 -8.85 1.79
N GLY A 42 -4.21 -7.93 1.04
CA GLY A 42 -5.18 -6.99 1.59
C GLY A 42 -4.58 -5.69 2.15
N GLY A 43 -3.25 -5.51 2.07
CA GLY A 43 -2.54 -4.34 2.59
C GLY A 43 -2.56 -3.16 1.61
N VAL A 44 -1.38 -2.76 1.12
CA VAL A 44 -1.23 -1.56 0.29
C VAL A 44 -1.93 -1.69 -1.07
N GLY A 45 -1.94 -2.88 -1.68
CA GLY A 45 -2.50 -3.10 -3.02
C GLY A 45 -3.95 -2.63 -3.21
N PRO A 46 -4.93 -3.12 -2.41
CA PRO A 46 -6.31 -2.64 -2.50
C PRO A 46 -6.48 -1.15 -2.23
N LEU A 47 -5.67 -0.59 -1.32
CA LEU A 47 -5.69 0.84 -1.04
C LEU A 47 -5.23 1.66 -2.25
N THR A 48 -4.20 1.21 -2.97
CA THR A 48 -3.73 1.85 -4.21
C THR A 48 -4.84 1.95 -5.24
N ILE A 49 -5.62 0.87 -5.43
CA ILE A 49 -6.74 0.87 -6.37
C ILE A 49 -7.82 1.85 -5.91
N ALA A 50 -8.20 1.81 -4.63
CA ALA A 50 -9.24 2.70 -4.10
C ALA A 50 -8.88 4.18 -4.27
N VAL A 51 -7.64 4.55 -3.91
CA VAL A 51 -7.15 5.94 -4.02
C VAL A 51 -7.02 6.38 -5.47
N MET A 52 -6.60 5.49 -6.37
CA MET A 52 -6.56 5.79 -7.80
C MET A 52 -7.95 6.13 -8.34
N ILE A 53 -8.98 5.35 -7.98
CA ILE A 53 -10.36 5.63 -8.39
C ILE A 53 -10.87 6.93 -7.78
N ASP A 54 -10.56 7.21 -6.51
CA ASP A 54 -10.93 8.47 -5.86
C ASP A 54 -10.32 9.68 -6.60
N HIS A 55 -9.05 9.62 -6.98
CA HIS A 55 -8.42 10.66 -7.79
C HIS A 55 -9.06 10.83 -9.17
N VAL A 56 -9.49 9.74 -9.83
CA VAL A 56 -10.23 9.81 -11.10
C VAL A 56 -11.57 10.53 -10.92
N ILE A 57 -12.31 10.24 -9.85
CA ILE A 57 -13.59 10.89 -9.55
C ILE A 57 -13.37 12.39 -9.31
N GLN A 58 -12.38 12.76 -8.49
CA GLN A 58 -12.05 14.16 -8.21
C GLN A 58 -11.67 14.91 -9.50
N ALA A 59 -10.86 14.32 -10.38
CA ALA A 59 -10.49 14.93 -11.65
C ALA A 59 -11.68 15.13 -12.59
N ALA A 60 -12.60 14.16 -12.64
CA ALA A 60 -13.82 14.26 -13.45
C ALA A 60 -14.75 15.39 -12.93
N GLN A 61 -14.91 15.50 -11.61
CA GLN A 61 -15.70 16.58 -10.99
C GLN A 61 -15.10 17.96 -11.29
N ALA A 62 -13.79 18.12 -11.11
CA ALA A 62 -13.08 19.38 -11.39
C ALA A 62 -13.21 19.83 -12.86
N THR A 63 -13.23 18.88 -13.80
CA THR A 63 -13.43 19.16 -15.24
C THR A 63 -14.82 19.73 -15.51
N VAL A 64 -15.85 19.20 -14.84
CA VAL A 64 -17.24 19.68 -14.98
C VAL A 64 -17.42 21.05 -14.34
N GLU A 65 -16.81 21.28 -13.18
CA GLU A 65 -16.88 22.57 -12.48
C GLU A 65 -16.18 23.69 -13.25
N SER A 66 -14.99 23.41 -13.80
CA SER A 66 -14.24 24.37 -14.61
C SER A 66 -14.95 24.78 -15.90
N SER A 67 -15.84 23.93 -16.42
CA SER A 67 -16.63 24.22 -17.63
C SER A 67 -17.88 25.08 -17.36
N LYS A 68 -18.21 25.34 -16.09
CA LYS A 68 -19.37 26.16 -15.70
C LYS A 68 -19.03 27.63 -15.44
N ASN A 69 -17.74 27.93 -15.29
CA ASN A 69 -17.19 29.29 -15.15
C ASN A 69 -16.73 29.81 -16.52
#